data_AF-A0A7X7KZI6-F1
#
_entry.id   AF-A0A7X7KZI6-F1
#
_cell.length_a   1.000
_cell.length_b   1.000
_cell.length_c   1.000
_cell.angle_alpha   90.00
_cell.angle_beta   90.00
_cell.angle_gamma   90.00
#
_symmetry.space_group_name_H-M   'P 1'
#
loop_
_entity.id
_entity.type
_entity.pdbx_description
1 polymer ?
#
loop_
_entity_poly.entity_id
_entity_poly.type
_entity_poly.pdbx_seq_one_letter_code
_entity_poly.pdbx_strand_id
1 'polypeptide(L)' 'KILFGTKYFINVGSVGQPRDGDPRSSYVIYVPKVKEIAFRRVAYDVEAAAEKVLRAGLPERLAERLRRGR' A
#
# COMPACT_ATOMS: atom_id res chain seq x y z
N LYS A 1 16.47 -0.51 11.29
CA LYS A 1 17.32 -1.71 11.11
C LYS A 1 16.75 -2.88 11.90
N ILE A 2 16.97 -4.11 11.46
CA ILE A 2 16.53 -5.35 12.13
C ILE A 2 17.70 -5.91 12.95
N LEU A 3 17.45 -6.29 14.19
CA LEU A 3 18.48 -6.85 15.08
C LEU A 3 18.60 -8.37 14.94
N PHE A 4 19.82 -8.89 15.11
CA PHE A 4 20.08 -10.32 15.08
C PHE A 4 19.55 -10.99 16.37
N GLY A 5 19.02 -12.22 16.25
CA GLY A 5 18.45 -12.97 17.37
C GLY A 5 17.02 -12.54 17.77
N THR A 6 16.46 -11.53 17.09
CA THR A 6 15.10 -11.04 17.36
C THR A 6 14.16 -11.39 16.20
N LYS A 7 12.92 -11.76 16.53
CA LYS A 7 11.85 -12.00 15.54
C LYS A 7 11.00 -10.75 15.41
N TYR A 8 10.65 -10.38 14.17
CA TYR A 8 9.82 -9.21 13.85
C TYR A 8 8.64 -9.62 12.97
N PHE A 9 7.49 -8.99 13.20
CA PHE A 9 6.38 -8.98 12.26
C PHE A 9 6.38 -7.64 11.54
N ILE A 10 6.38 -7.67 10.21
CA ILE A 10 6.42 -6.47 9.37
C ILE A 10 5.20 -6.48 8.46
N ASN A 11 4.31 -5.52 8.67
CA ASN A 11 3.24 -5.24 7.73
C ASN A 11 3.74 -4.21 6.71
N VAL A 12 3.71 -4.57 5.43
CA VAL A 12 4.25 -3.73 4.33
C VAL A 12 3.21 -2.74 3.78
N GLY A 13 1.99 -2.78 4.31
CA GLY A 13 0.83 -2.07 3.77
C GLY A 13 0.24 -2.81 2.56
N SER A 14 -0.42 -2.06 1.68
CA SER A 14 -1.07 -2.59 0.48
C SER A 14 -0.66 -1.80 -0.75
N VAL A 15 -0.37 -2.49 -1.85
CA VAL A 15 -0.06 -1.86 -3.13
C VAL A 15 -1.34 -1.33 -3.79
N GLY A 16 -2.42 -2.13 -3.79
CA GLY A 16 -3.60 -1.87 -4.61
C GLY A 16 -4.77 -1.18 -3.89
N GLN A 17 -4.90 -1.34 -2.57
CA GLN A 17 -5.96 -0.67 -1.80
C GLN A 17 -5.47 -0.46 -0.35
N PRO A 18 -4.67 0.58 -0.08
CA PRO A 18 -4.30 1.00 1.27
C PRO A 18 -5.53 1.27 2.14
N ARG A 19 -5.40 1.07 3.46
CA ARG A 19 -6.50 1.23 4.43
C ARG A 19 -6.13 2.05 5.67
N ASP A 20 -5.08 2.86 5.53
CA ASP A 20 -4.50 3.66 6.62
C ASP A 20 -4.69 5.17 6.42
N GLY A 21 -5.52 5.59 5.46
CA GLY A 21 -5.81 6.99 5.17
C GLY A 21 -4.83 7.65 4.19
N ASP A 22 -3.79 6.95 3.74
CA ASP A 22 -2.90 7.40 2.65
C ASP A 22 -3.21 6.61 1.38
N PRO A 23 -3.77 7.24 0.32
CA PRO A 23 -4.18 6.52 -0.88
C PRO A 23 -3.00 6.00 -1.70
N ARG A 24 -1.75 6.45 -1.43
CA ARG A 24 -0.55 6.00 -2.16
C ARG A 24 -0.26 4.52 -1.89
N SER A 25 0.16 3.81 -2.94
CA SER A 25 0.59 2.42 -2.85
C SER A 25 1.72 2.26 -1.83
N SER A 26 1.65 1.21 -1.01
CA SER A 26 2.64 0.90 0.01
C SER A 26 3.36 -0.41 -0.29
N TYR A 27 4.68 -0.38 -0.10
CA TYR A 27 5.52 -1.58 -0.06
C TYR A 27 6.78 -1.33 0.77
N VAL A 28 7.60 -2.37 0.90
CA VAL A 28 8.88 -2.33 1.61
C VAL A 28 9.99 -2.83 0.70
N ILE A 29 11.16 -2.20 0.79
CA ILE A 29 12.42 -2.76 0.32
C ILE A 29 13.16 -3.30 1.54
N TYR A 30 13.41 -4.61 1.57
CA TYR A 30 14.28 -5.24 2.55
C TYR A 30 15.69 -5.39 1.96
N VAL A 31 16.70 -4.87 2.64
CA VAL A 31 18.11 -4.98 2.27
C VAL A 31 18.84 -5.86 3.31
N PRO A 32 19.00 -7.16 3.04
CA PRO A 32 19.51 -8.11 4.04
C PRO A 32 20.94 -7.80 4.50
N LYS A 33 21.81 -7.37 3.57
CA LYS A 33 23.24 -7.10 3.86
C LYS A 33 23.43 -6.05 4.97
N VAL A 34 22.58 -5.02 5.00
CA VAL A 34 22.62 -3.95 6.00
C VAL A 34 21.50 -4.03 7.04
N LYS A 35 20.68 -5.09 6.96
CA LYS A 35 19.54 -5.38 7.84
C LYS A 35 18.58 -4.19 7.92
N GLU A 36 18.23 -3.63 6.77
CA GLU A 36 17.39 -2.44 6.68
C GLU A 36 16.06 -2.74 6.00
N ILE A 37 15.00 -2.15 6.53
CA ILE A 37 13.65 -2.15 5.95
C ILE A 37 13.32 -0.71 5.63
N ALA A 38 13.11 -0.41 4.35
CA ALA A 38 12.70 0.91 3.90
C ALA A 38 11.26 0.86 3.40
N PHE A 39 10.36 1.55 4.10
CA PHE A 39 8.98 1.74 3.67
C PHE A 39 8.91 2.73 2.52
N ARG A 40 8.07 2.44 1.53
CA ARG A 40 7.88 3.28 0.35
C ARG A 40 6.41 3.55 0.14
N ARG A 41 6.11 4.83 -0.13
CA ARG A 41 4.82 5.29 -0.65
C ARG A 41 5.03 5.82 -2.04
N VAL A 42 4.25 5.31 -2.99
CA VAL A 42 4.34 5.70 -4.40
C VAL A 42 2.99 6.23 -4.84
N ALA A 43 3.00 7.46 -5.35
CA ALA A 43 1.84 8.03 -5.99
C ALA A 43 1.55 7.27 -7.29
N TYR A 44 0.27 7.02 -7.53
CA TYR A 44 -0.24 6.45 -8.77
C TYR A 44 -1.52 7.19 -9.14
N ASP A 45 -2.03 6.92 -10.34
CA ASP A 45 -3.30 7.49 -10.79
C ASP A 45 -4.48 6.78 -10.09
N VAL A 46 -4.81 7.27 -8.89
CA VAL A 46 -5.89 6.76 -8.05
C VAL A 46 -7.25 6.91 -8.74
N GLU A 47 -7.45 8.02 -9.46
CA GLU A 47 -8.71 8.29 -10.16
C GLU A 47 -8.89 7.32 -11.33
N ALA A 48 -7.88 7.10 -12.16
CA ALA A 48 -7.98 6.13 -13.24
C ALA A 48 -8.25 4.70 -12.72
N ALA A 49 -7.70 4.33 -11.56
CA ALA A 49 -8.00 3.05 -10.91
C ALA A 49 -9.45 3.00 -10.39
N ALA A 50 -9.92 4.05 -9.71
CA ALA A 50 -11.29 4.17 -9.23
C ALA A 50 -12.32 4.13 -10.37
N GLU A 51 -12.05 4.81 -11.48
CA GLU A 51 -12.90 4.77 -12.68
C GLU A 51 -12.98 3.38 -13.31
N LYS A 52 -11.89 2.59 -13.29
CA LYS A 52 -11.94 1.20 -13.76
C LYS A 52 -12.87 0.35 -12.90
N VAL A 53 -12.87 0.57 -11.58
CA VAL A 53 -13.80 -0.09 -10.65
C VAL A 53 -15.24 0.26 -10.99
N LEU A 54 -15.55 1.54 -11.21
CA LEU A 54 -16.89 2.00 -11.57
C LEU A 54 -17.34 1.46 -12.93
N ARG A 55 -16.48 1.52 -13.94
CA ARG A 55 -16.76 0.99 -15.29
C ARG A 55 -16.98 -0.53 -15.31
N ALA A 56 -16.38 -1.25 -14.36
CA ALA A 56 -16.62 -2.68 -14.18
C ALA A 56 -17.96 -3.00 -13.49
N GLY A 57 -18.77 -1.99 -13.12
CA GLY A 57 -20.05 -2.18 -12.43
C GLY A 57 -19.89 -2.62 -10.97
N LEU A 58 -18.70 -2.43 -10.38
CA LEU A 58 -18.46 -2.77 -8.99
C LEU A 58 -19.03 -1.72 -8.03
N PRO A 59 -19.31 -2.07 -6.76
CA PRO A 59 -19.87 -1.13 -5.80
C PRO A 59 -19.01 0.14 -5.64
N GLU A 60 -19.65 1.30 -5.70
CA GLU A 60 -18.99 2.63 -5.63
C GLU A 60 -18.06 2.79 -4.43
N ARG A 61 -18.40 2.17 -3.30
CA ARG A 61 -17.55 2.16 -2.10
C ARG A 61 -16.13 1.66 -2.36
N LEU A 62 -15.92 0.79 -3.35
CA LEU A 62 -14.60 0.25 -3.69
C LEU A 62 -13.73 1.30 -4.41
N ALA A 63 -14.35 2.15 -5.22
CA ALA A 63 -13.69 3.29 -5.86
C ALA A 63 -13.35 4.37 -4.80
N GLU A 64 -14.30 4.70 -3.94
CA GLU A 64 -14.09 5.66 -2.84
C GLU A 64 -12.99 5.22 -1.87
N ARG A 65 -12.86 3.91 -1.62
CA ARG A 65 -11.78 3.35 -0.81
C ARG A 65 -10.40 3.65 -1.37
N LEU A 66 -10.24 3.61 -2.70
CA LEU A 66 -8.97 3.93 -3.35
C LEU A 66 -8.62 5.40 -3.14
N ARG A 67 -9.60 6.29 -3.33
CA ARG A 67 -9.44 7.75 -3.15
C ARG A 67 -9.05 8.14 -1.75
N ARG A 68 -9.70 7.53 -0.75
CA ARG A 68 -9.54 7.88 0.66
C ARG A 68 -8.44 7.08 1.35
N GLY A 69 -7.98 5.98 0.74
CA GLY A 69 -7.12 5.01 1.38
C GLY A 69 -7.76 4.36 2.62
N ARG A 70 -9.08 4.15 2.66
CA ARG A 70 -9.82 3.50 3.76
C ARG A 70 -11.20 2.99 3.34
#